data_AF-A0A9X8MEK5-F1
#
_entry.id   AF-A0A9X8MEK5-F1
#
_cell.length_a   1.000
_cell.length_b   1.000
_cell.length_c   1.000
_cell.angle_alpha   90.00
_cell.angle_beta   90.00
_cell.angle_gamma   90.00
#
_symmetry.space_group_name_H-M   'P 1'
#
loop_
_entity.id
_entity.type
_entity.pdbx_description
1 polymer ?
#
loop_
_entity_poly.entity_id
_entity_poly.type
_entity_poly.pdbx_seq_one_letter_code
_entity_poly.pdbx_strand_id
1 'polypeptide(L)'
;MAMTVNTNVASLSVQKNLNRASDSLSNSMQRLSSGLKINSAKDDAAGLQIANRLTSQIRGLNVAVKNANDGISIAQTAEGALQESTNILQRMRELALQSRN
;
A
#
# COMPACT_ATOMS: atom_id res chain seq x y z
N MET A 1 28.12 -52.73 21.16
CA MET A 1 27.02 -51.92 21.73
C MET A 1 27.64 -50.79 22.54
N ALA A 2 27.67 -49.58 21.99
CA ALA A 2 28.30 -48.44 22.65
C ALA A 2 27.36 -47.85 23.70
N MET A 3 27.48 -48.31 24.94
CA MET A 3 26.96 -47.59 26.10
C MET A 3 28.00 -46.54 26.52
N THR A 4 27.89 -45.34 25.96
CA THR A 4 28.59 -44.15 26.46
C THR A 4 27.83 -43.58 27.65
N VAL A 5 28.32 -43.86 28.86
CA VAL A 5 27.72 -43.45 30.15
C VAL A 5 27.79 -41.92 30.36
N ASN A 6 28.70 -41.21 29.70
CA ASN A 6 28.90 -39.77 29.87
C ASN A 6 28.17 -38.87 28.85
N THR A 7 27.69 -39.41 27.71
CA THR A 7 26.99 -38.60 26.71
C THR A 7 25.89 -39.42 26.07
N ASN A 8 24.64 -39.06 26.38
CA ASN A 8 23.45 -39.69 25.83
C ASN A 8 23.11 -39.08 24.47
N VAL A 9 23.57 -39.74 23.40
CA VAL A 9 23.34 -39.33 22.01
C VAL A 9 21.85 -39.30 21.65
N ALA A 10 21.03 -40.19 22.24
CA ALA A 10 19.59 -40.19 22.01
C ALA A 10 18.92 -38.94 22.62
N SER A 11 19.28 -38.57 23.85
CA SER A 11 18.81 -37.33 24.49
C SER A 11 19.26 -36.08 23.73
N LEU A 12 20.50 -36.03 23.23
CA LEU A 12 20.98 -34.93 22.38
C LEU A 12 20.20 -34.82 21.07
N SER A 13 19.87 -35.94 20.43
CA SER A 13 19.05 -35.97 19.21
C SER A 13 17.63 -35.47 19.47
N VAL A 14 17.01 -35.91 20.59
CA VAL A 14 15.69 -35.44 21.02
C VAL A 14 15.72 -33.94 21.33
N GLN A 15 16.73 -33.45 22.06
CA GLN A 15 16.90 -32.02 22.35
C GLN A 15 17.04 -31.19 21.07
N LYS A 16 17.81 -31.68 20.08
CA LYS A 16 17.98 -31.02 18.78
C LYS A 16 16.66 -30.94 18.00
N ASN A 17 15.87 -32.01 18.00
CA ASN A 17 14.56 -32.03 17.35
C ASN A 17 13.54 -31.15 18.08
N LEU A 18 13.58 -31.10 19.41
CA LEU A 18 12.74 -30.22 20.22
C LEU A 18 13.06 -28.74 19.95
N ASN A 19 14.34 -28.38 19.85
CA ASN A 19 14.74 -27.01 19.49
C ASN A 19 14.21 -26.64 18.09
N ARG A 20 14.35 -27.52 17.10
CA ARG A 20 13.79 -27.30 15.75
C ARG A 20 12.27 -27.12 15.76
N ALA A 21 11.55 -27.90 16.57
CA ALA A 21 10.10 -27.79 16.71
C ALA A 21 9.71 -26.45 17.36
N SER A 22 10.47 -26.02 18.39
CA SER A 22 10.29 -24.73 19.05
C SER A 22 10.53 -23.56 18.09
N ASP A 23 11.59 -23.61 17.27
CA ASP A 23 11.89 -22.60 16.25
C ASP A 23 10.76 -22.51 15.20
N SER A 24 10.27 -23.66 14.72
CA SER A 24 9.16 -23.72 13.77
C SER A 24 7.85 -23.16 14.34
N LEU A 25 7.56 -23.46 15.62
CA LEU A 25 6.42 -22.90 16.33
C LEU A 25 6.54 -21.37 16.46
N SER A 26 7.71 -20.87 16.84
CA SER A 26 7.98 -19.43 16.97
C SER A 26 7.76 -18.68 15.64
N ASN A 27 8.26 -19.25 14.54
CA ASN A 27 8.03 -18.69 13.20
C ASN A 27 6.55 -18.70 12.80
N SER A 28 5.83 -19.76 13.14
CA SER A 28 4.39 -19.88 12.87
C SER A 28 3.59 -18.86 13.69
N MET A 29 3.94 -18.67 14.96
CA MET A 29 3.37 -17.64 15.82
C MET A 29 3.66 -16.22 15.31
N GLN A 30 4.87 -15.95 14.80
CA GLN A 30 5.20 -14.66 14.20
C GLN A 30 4.36 -14.37 12.95
N ARG A 31 4.15 -15.37 12.08
CA ARG A 31 3.26 -15.24 10.91
C ARG A 31 1.79 -15.06 11.31
N LEU A 32 1.33 -15.76 12.33
CA LEU A 32 -0.02 -15.61 12.85
C LEU A 32 -0.25 -14.21 13.44
N SER A 33 0.70 -13.72 14.25
CA SER A 33 0.60 -12.41 14.89
C SER A 33 0.69 -11.24 13.92
N SER A 34 1.46 -11.39 12.84
CA SER A 34 1.60 -10.35 11.80
C SER A 34 0.50 -10.43 10.73
N GLY A 35 -0.10 -11.60 10.54
CA GLY A 35 -0.95 -11.89 9.40
C GLY A 35 -0.21 -11.94 8.06
N LEU A 36 1.12 -11.78 8.05
CA LEU A 36 1.95 -11.76 6.86
C LEU A 36 2.76 -13.05 6.75
N LYS A 37 2.75 -13.64 5.56
CA LYS A 37 3.59 -14.81 5.26
C LYS A 37 5.08 -14.45 5.28
N ILE A 38 5.43 -13.24 4.81
CA ILE A 38 6.80 -12.73 4.72
C ILE A 38 6.91 -11.55 5.68
N ASN A 39 7.63 -11.76 6.79
CA ASN A 39 7.81 -10.72 7.82
C ASN A 39 9.18 -10.04 7.73
N SER A 40 10.18 -10.75 7.20
CA SER A 40 11.54 -10.27 7.09
C SER A 40 12.18 -10.68 5.76
N ALA A 41 13.25 -9.99 5.38
CA ALA A 41 14.06 -10.36 4.21
C ALA A 41 14.72 -11.75 4.37
N LYS A 42 14.78 -12.28 5.59
CA LYS A 42 15.26 -13.65 5.86
C LYS A 42 14.25 -14.72 5.42
N ASP A 43 12.95 -14.38 5.45
CA ASP A 43 11.88 -15.31 5.06
C ASP A 43 11.78 -15.45 3.53
N ASP A 44 11.84 -14.32 2.83
CA ASP A 44 11.84 -14.24 1.36
C ASP A 44 12.27 -12.83 0.91
N ALA A 45 13.54 -12.65 0.56
CA ALA A 45 14.07 -11.36 0.13
C ALA A 45 13.44 -10.87 -1.19
N ALA A 46 13.22 -11.77 -2.14
CA ALA A 46 12.65 -11.42 -3.44
C ALA A 46 11.16 -11.08 -3.31
N GLY A 47 10.41 -11.90 -2.56
CA GLY A 47 9.00 -11.64 -2.26
C GLY A 47 8.79 -10.34 -1.50
N LEU A 48 9.64 -10.05 -0.50
CA LEU A 48 9.60 -8.77 0.22
C LEU A 48 9.92 -7.57 -0.67
N GLN A 49 10.92 -7.68 -1.56
CA GLN A 49 11.26 -6.61 -2.49
C GLN A 49 10.12 -6.32 -3.47
N ILE A 50 9.49 -7.36 -4.02
CA ILE A 50 8.34 -7.21 -4.92
C ILE A 50 7.17 -6.59 -4.16
N ALA A 51 6.87 -7.07 -2.95
CA ALA A 51 5.82 -6.51 -2.11
C ALA A 51 6.05 -5.02 -1.84
N ASN A 52 7.26 -4.63 -1.44
CA ASN A 52 7.62 -3.22 -1.20
C ASN A 52 7.46 -2.37 -2.46
N ARG A 53 7.89 -2.87 -3.63
CA ARG A 53 7.72 -2.19 -4.91
C ARG A 53 6.24 -1.98 -5.24
N LEU A 54 5.42 -3.03 -5.07
CA LEU A 54 3.98 -2.95 -5.29
C LEU A 54 3.31 -1.98 -4.30
N THR A 55 3.68 -2.00 -3.02
CA THR A 55 3.18 -1.04 -2.02
C THR A 55 3.54 0.39 -2.40
N SER A 56 4.75 0.64 -2.88
CA SER A 56 5.16 1.96 -3.36
C SER A 56 4.33 2.41 -4.56
N GLN A 57 4.10 1.52 -5.54
CA GLN A 57 3.24 1.81 -6.70
C GLN A 57 1.80 2.10 -6.28
N ILE A 58 1.22 1.31 -5.38
CA ILE A 58 -0.14 1.53 -4.86
C ILE A 58 -0.23 2.91 -4.19
N ARG A 59 0.75 3.28 -3.36
CA ARG A 59 0.78 4.62 -2.75
C ARG A 59 0.87 5.72 -3.80
N GLY A 60 1.71 5.54 -4.82
CA GLY A 60 1.80 6.46 -5.95
C GLY A 60 0.48 6.62 -6.70
N LEU A 61 -0.20 5.52 -7.00
CA LEU A 61 -1.51 5.51 -7.67
C LEU A 61 -2.57 6.19 -6.82
N ASN A 62 -2.60 5.98 -5.50
CA ASN A 62 -3.55 6.67 -4.61
C ASN A 62 -3.37 8.20 -4.66
N VAL A 63 -2.13 8.69 -4.69
CA VAL A 63 -1.85 10.13 -4.85
C VAL A 63 -2.25 10.59 -6.25
N ALA A 64 -1.98 9.81 -7.29
CA ALA A 64 -2.39 10.14 -8.66
C ALA A 64 -3.92 10.27 -8.79
N VAL A 65 -4.69 9.37 -8.17
CA VAL A 65 -6.16 9.44 -8.11
C VAL A 65 -6.61 10.70 -7.40
N LYS A 66 -5.99 11.04 -6.25
CA LYS A 66 -6.28 12.27 -5.54
C LYS A 66 -6.03 13.51 -6.41
N ASN A 67 -4.87 13.57 -7.08
CA ASN A 67 -4.52 14.68 -7.96
C ASN A 67 -5.48 14.80 -9.16
N ALA A 68 -5.94 13.66 -9.70
CA ALA A 68 -6.94 13.66 -10.78
C ALA A 68 -8.27 14.25 -10.30
N ASN A 69 -8.73 13.87 -9.09
CA ASN A 69 -9.94 14.45 -8.50
C ASN A 69 -9.79 15.95 -8.23
N ASP A 70 -8.65 16.39 -7.70
CA ASP A 70 -8.36 17.80 -7.48
C ASP A 70 -8.37 18.58 -8.81
N GLY A 71 -7.81 18.00 -9.88
CA GLY A 71 -7.85 18.55 -11.23
C GLY A 71 -9.28 18.66 -11.79
N ILE A 72 -10.12 17.66 -11.55
CA ILE A 72 -11.55 17.69 -11.90
C ILE A 72 -12.27 18.82 -11.15
N SER A 73 -12.04 18.96 -9.84
CA SER A 73 -12.66 20.01 -9.04
C SER A 73 -12.27 21.42 -9.50
N ILE A 74 -11.01 21.61 -9.89
CA ILE A 74 -10.55 22.88 -10.48
C ILE A 74 -11.24 23.12 -11.84
N ALA A 75 -11.29 22.09 -12.70
CA ALA A 75 -11.94 22.21 -14.00
C ALA A 75 -13.42 22.56 -13.87
N GLN A 76 -14.15 21.95 -12.92
CA GLN A 76 -15.55 22.26 -12.63
C GLN A 76 -15.73 23.69 -12.11
N THR A 77 -14.83 24.16 -11.24
CA THR A 77 -14.87 25.53 -10.75
C THR A 77 -14.62 26.53 -11.88
N ALA A 78 -13.67 26.23 -12.77
CA ALA A 78 -13.40 27.04 -13.96
C ALA A 78 -14.60 27.04 -14.93
N GLU A 79 -15.24 25.89 -15.15
CA GLU A 79 -16.44 25.76 -15.99
C GLU A 79 -17.59 26.64 -15.47
N GLY A 80 -17.86 26.61 -14.16
CA GLY A 80 -18.87 27.49 -13.55
C GLY A 80 -18.55 28.98 -13.71
N ALA A 81 -17.28 29.37 -13.55
CA ALA A 81 -16.85 30.76 -13.75
C ALA A 81 -16.96 31.21 -15.23
N LEU A 82 -16.66 30.32 -16.18
CA LEU A 82 -16.80 30.58 -17.62
C LEU A 82 -18.27 30.70 -18.04
N GLN A 83 -19.15 29.89 -17.44
CA GLN A 83 -20.59 30.00 -17.66
C GLN A 83 -21.10 31.38 -17.22
N GLU A 84 -20.70 31.86 -16.05
CA GLU A 84 -21.07 33.19 -15.58
C GLU A 84 -20.49 34.31 -16.46
N SER A 85 -19.23 34.16 -16.87
CA SER A 85 -18.60 35.11 -17.81
C SER A 85 -19.38 35.19 -19.13
N THR A 86 -19.87 34.06 -19.63
CA THR A 86 -20.70 33.99 -20.84
C THR A 86 -22.04 34.70 -20.64
N ASN A 87 -22.69 34.51 -19.50
CA ASN A 87 -23.94 35.21 -19.15
C ASN A 87 -23.73 36.73 -19.11
N ILE A 88 -22.64 37.19 -18.49
CA ILE A 88 -22.28 38.62 -18.44
C ILE A 88 -22.07 39.19 -19.84
N LEU A 89 -21.36 38.47 -20.71
CA LEU A 89 -21.14 38.88 -22.11
C LEU A 89 -22.45 38.98 -22.90
N GLN A 90 -23.37 38.02 -22.71
CA GLN A 90 -24.70 38.07 -23.32
C GLN A 90 -25.48 39.29 -22.81
N ARG A 91 -25.47 39.55 -21.50
CA ARG A 91 -26.15 40.71 -20.90
C ARG A 91 -25.56 42.04 -21.39
N MET A 92 -24.25 42.16 -21.50
CA MET A 92 -23.61 43.34 -22.08
C MET A 92 -24.05 43.56 -23.54
N ARG A 93 -24.19 42.50 -24.32
CA ARG A 93 -24.66 42.59 -25.70
C ARG A 93 -26.10 43.09 -25.78
N GLU A 94 -26.98 42.60 -24.92
CA GLU A 94 -28.36 43.09 -24.80
C GLU A 94 -28.40 44.58 -24.45
N LEU A 95 -27.62 44.99 -23.44
CA LEU A 95 -27.54 46.40 -23.00
C LEU A 95 -27.00 47.31 -24.12
N ALA A 96 -25.96 46.87 -24.83
CA ALA A 96 -25.40 47.61 -25.96
C ALA A 96 -26.43 47.81 -27.08
N LEU A 97 -27.26 46.80 -27.37
CA LEU A 97 -28.36 46.90 -28.34
C LEU A 97 -29.47 47.82 -27.84
N GLN A 98 -29.83 47.74 -26.55
CA GLN A 98 -30.82 48.65 -25.95
C GLN A 98 -30.37 50.11 -26.01
N SER A 99 -29.10 50.41 -25.76
CA SER A 99 -28.56 51.77 -25.80
C SER A 99 -28.42 52.38 -27.21
N ARG A 100 -28.59 51.57 -28.27
CA ARG A 100 -28.56 52.04 -29.66
C ARG A 100 -29.91 52.49 -30.19
N ASN A 101 -30.99 52.18 -29.47
CA ASN A 101 -32.36 52.65 -29.74
C ASN A 101 -32.69 53.85 -28.85
#